data_AF-A0A6H0SBW6-F1
#
_entry.id   AF-A0A6H0SBW6-F1
#
_cell.length_a   1.000
_cell.length_b   1.000
_cell.length_c   1.000
_cell.angle_alpha   90.00
_cell.angle_beta   90.00
_cell.angle_gamma   90.00
#
_symmetry.space_group_name_H-M   'P 1'
#
loop_
_entity.id
_entity.type
_entity.pdbx_description
1 polymer ?
#
loop_
_entity_poly.entity_id
_entity_poly.type
_entity_poly.pdbx_seq_one_letter_code
_entity_poly.pdbx_strand_id
1 'polypeptide(L)'
;MPGRKAAEADWTVFPGKGLGKLEFGMSGAQVDALSDTYGVITGRMNDLVPDDILRDTLEAFGDAMSEDEKRDFIAAYEDNAPTADSVTETRGNPGLVLSYRADRLVEIMPAILQRPLFVDGKDIFALRELEPLALLERLNARPGRYAGTEAAFDNLAISVDGFCVTDMATGVRTLDETDERFLQRTVVLRSSPYLPAQEVDRFILHSVTDSPR
;
A
#
# COMPACT_ATOMS: atom_id res chain seq x y z
N MET A 1 -6.08 32.26 -5.30
CA MET A 1 -6.61 31.36 -4.26
C MET A 1 -5.44 30.64 -3.57
N PRO A 2 -5.01 31.09 -2.37
CA PRO A 2 -3.85 30.52 -1.68
C PRO A 2 -4.11 29.12 -1.08
N GLY A 3 -5.34 28.81 -0.67
CA GLY A 3 -5.65 27.53 0.00
C GLY A 3 -5.60 26.27 -0.90
N ARG A 4 -5.89 26.40 -2.20
CA ARG A 4 -5.92 25.24 -3.12
C ARG A 4 -4.52 24.69 -3.43
N LYS A 5 -3.53 25.58 -3.58
CA LYS A 5 -2.12 25.18 -3.81
C LYS A 5 -1.49 24.52 -2.59
N ALA A 6 -1.85 24.99 -1.38
CA ALA A 6 -1.38 24.36 -0.15
C ALA A 6 -1.93 22.94 0.00
N ALA A 7 -3.22 22.75 -0.27
CA ALA A 7 -3.84 21.42 -0.23
C ALA A 7 -3.24 20.46 -1.28
N GLU A 8 -2.90 20.97 -2.47
CA GLU A 8 -2.21 20.17 -3.50
C GLU A 8 -0.80 19.76 -3.04
N ALA A 9 -0.03 20.68 -2.45
CA ALA A 9 1.30 20.40 -1.95
C ALA A 9 1.29 19.35 -0.82
N ASP A 10 0.30 19.41 0.08
CA ASP A 10 0.15 18.47 1.20
C ASP A 10 -0.18 17.03 0.71
N TRP A 11 -0.73 16.88 -0.51
CA TRP A 11 -1.10 15.60 -1.10
C TRP A 11 -0.28 15.25 -2.34
N THR A 12 0.89 15.87 -2.48
CA THR A 12 1.86 15.54 -3.53
C THR A 12 2.80 14.43 -3.07
N VAL A 13 2.93 13.39 -3.91
CA VAL A 13 3.85 12.28 -3.70
C VAL A 13 5.27 12.72 -4.03
N PHE A 14 6.20 12.43 -3.11
CA PHE A 14 7.64 12.51 -3.34
C PHE A 14 8.22 11.09 -3.27
N PRO A 15 8.44 10.40 -4.42
CA PRO A 15 8.87 9.01 -4.45
C PRO A 15 10.09 8.74 -3.56
N GLY A 16 10.04 7.67 -2.78
CA GLY A 16 11.05 7.30 -1.79
C GLY A 16 11.20 8.24 -0.58
N LYS A 17 10.43 9.34 -0.51
CA LYS A 17 10.53 10.35 0.56
C LYS A 17 9.26 10.47 1.40
N GLY A 18 8.09 10.46 0.78
CA GLY A 18 6.80 10.52 1.49
C GLY A 18 5.69 11.24 0.72
N LEU A 19 4.76 11.86 1.46
CA LEU A 19 3.54 12.52 0.98
C LEU A 19 3.42 13.92 1.60
N GLY A 20 3.62 14.96 0.79
CA GLY A 20 3.57 16.34 1.27
C GLY A 20 4.55 16.59 2.42
N LYS A 21 4.02 16.82 3.62
CA LYS A 21 4.80 17.01 4.86
C LYS A 21 5.05 15.71 5.63
N LEU A 22 4.39 14.61 5.29
CA LEU A 22 4.69 13.30 5.84
C LEU A 22 5.96 12.77 5.17
N GLU A 23 7.00 12.55 5.95
CA GLU A 23 8.27 11.99 5.47
C GLU A 23 8.52 10.63 6.14
N PHE A 24 9.05 9.68 5.38
CA PHE A 24 9.48 8.40 5.94
C PHE A 24 10.54 8.63 7.03
N GLY A 25 10.45 7.88 8.12
CA GLY A 25 11.30 8.05 9.30
C GLY A 25 10.78 9.03 10.35
N MET A 26 9.68 9.76 10.08
CA MET A 26 8.98 10.51 11.12
C MET A 26 8.46 9.57 12.22
N SER A 27 8.57 9.99 13.48
CA SER A 27 7.91 9.28 14.59
C SER A 27 6.41 9.54 14.63
N GLY A 28 5.67 8.71 15.36
CA GLY A 28 4.23 8.91 15.56
C GLY A 28 3.91 10.31 16.10
N ALA A 29 4.73 10.84 17.02
CA ALA A 29 4.56 12.19 17.56
C ALA A 29 4.79 13.30 16.52
N GLN A 30 5.74 13.10 15.59
CA GLN A 30 5.96 14.06 14.49
C GLN A 30 4.79 14.04 13.50
N VAL A 31 4.24 12.85 13.21
CA VAL A 31 3.03 12.72 12.39
C VAL A 31 1.81 13.34 13.08
N ASP A 32 1.68 13.18 14.40
CA ASP A 32 0.57 13.76 15.17
C ASP A 32 0.54 15.29 15.13
N ALA A 33 1.70 15.94 15.04
CA ALA A 33 1.78 17.39 14.85
C ALA A 33 1.19 17.86 13.50
N LEU A 34 0.93 16.94 12.55
CA LEU A 34 0.35 17.21 11.23
C LEU A 34 -1.14 16.83 11.14
N SER A 35 -1.80 16.58 12.28
CA SER A 35 -3.21 16.14 12.33
C SER A 35 -4.19 17.11 11.66
N ASP A 36 -3.89 18.40 11.65
CA ASP A 36 -4.73 19.41 10.97
C ASP A 36 -4.80 19.17 9.45
N THR A 37 -3.75 18.57 8.87
CA THR A 37 -3.66 18.26 7.44
C THR A 37 -4.11 16.84 7.14
N TYR A 38 -3.59 15.85 7.89
CA TYR A 38 -3.77 14.42 7.58
C TYR A 38 -4.82 13.71 8.46
N GLY A 39 -5.51 14.46 9.31
CA GLY A 39 -6.51 13.95 10.22
C GLY A 39 -5.93 13.44 11.53
N VAL A 40 -6.81 13.29 12.51
CA VAL A 40 -6.52 12.67 13.81
C VAL A 40 -6.54 11.15 13.70
N ILE A 41 -5.84 10.47 14.60
CA ILE A 41 -5.87 9.01 14.73
C ILE A 41 -7.30 8.53 15.02
N THR A 42 -7.77 7.57 14.23
CA THR A 42 -9.07 6.90 14.41
C THR A 42 -8.91 5.44 14.83
N GLY A 43 -7.74 4.85 14.61
CA GLY A 43 -7.40 3.51 15.08
C GLY A 43 -5.90 3.29 15.02
N ARG A 44 -5.37 2.48 15.94
CA ARG A 44 -3.97 2.08 15.98
C ARG A 44 -3.89 0.66 16.56
N MET A 45 -3.17 -0.24 15.91
CA MET A 45 -3.02 -1.63 16.31
C MET A 45 -1.57 -2.09 16.10
N ASN A 46 -1.10 -2.98 16.98
CA ASN A 46 0.14 -3.70 16.75
C ASN A 46 -0.13 -4.79 15.69
N ASP A 47 0.80 -4.95 14.75
CA ASP A 47 0.63 -5.93 13.67
C ASP A 47 0.96 -7.36 14.14
N LEU A 48 1.84 -7.47 15.14
CA LEU A 48 2.15 -8.75 15.77
C LEU A 48 0.97 -9.20 16.65
N VAL A 49 0.42 -10.37 16.35
CA VAL A 49 -0.54 -11.06 17.23
C VAL A 49 0.20 -11.54 18.49
N PRO A 50 -0.29 -11.17 19.69
CA PRO A 50 0.24 -11.70 20.95
C PRO A 50 0.21 -13.23 21.04
N ASP A 51 1.25 -13.84 21.60
CA ASP A 51 1.39 -15.30 21.70
C ASP A 51 0.22 -15.99 22.41
N ASP A 52 -0.37 -15.34 23.41
CA ASP A 52 -1.53 -15.85 24.14
C ASP A 52 -2.77 -15.89 23.25
N ILE A 53 -3.05 -14.82 22.50
CA ILE A 53 -4.15 -14.77 21.53
C ILE A 53 -3.95 -15.81 20.41
N LEU A 54 -2.71 -15.98 19.94
CA LEU A 54 -2.37 -16.98 18.93
C LEU A 54 -2.64 -18.40 19.44
N ARG A 55 -2.21 -18.71 20.66
CA ARG A 55 -2.45 -20.02 21.30
C ARG A 55 -3.93 -20.27 21.55
N ASP A 56 -4.64 -19.30 22.12
CA ASP A 56 -6.08 -19.40 22.35
C ASP A 56 -6.85 -19.65 21.04
N THR A 57 -6.43 -19.00 19.96
CA THR A 57 -7.02 -19.21 18.62
C THR A 57 -6.77 -20.62 18.11
N LEU A 58 -5.54 -21.15 18.27
CA LEU A 58 -5.21 -22.53 17.88
C LEU A 58 -5.93 -23.58 18.74
N GLU A 59 -6.12 -23.30 20.03
CA GLU A 59 -6.92 -24.14 20.92
C GLU A 59 -8.39 -24.15 20.51
N ALA A 60 -8.93 -23.03 20.01
CA ALA A 60 -10.31 -22.96 19.51
C ALA A 60 -10.55 -23.85 18.28
N PHE A 61 -9.51 -24.20 17.50
CA PHE A 61 -9.61 -25.21 16.44
C PHE A 61 -9.71 -26.65 16.99
N GLY A 62 -9.45 -26.87 18.29
CA GLY A 62 -9.67 -28.15 18.96
C GLY A 62 -9.03 -29.32 18.22
N ASP A 63 -9.85 -30.33 17.93
CA ASP A 63 -9.46 -31.55 17.19
C ASP A 63 -9.54 -31.38 15.66
N ALA A 64 -9.96 -30.23 15.15
CA ALA A 64 -9.98 -29.97 13.70
C ALA A 64 -8.57 -29.80 13.12
N MET A 65 -7.57 -29.54 13.98
CA MET A 65 -6.15 -29.54 13.66
C MET A 65 -5.42 -30.45 14.64
N SER A 66 -4.54 -31.30 14.12
CA SER A 66 -3.62 -32.08 14.92
C SER A 66 -2.58 -31.20 15.61
N GLU A 67 -1.95 -31.72 16.67
CA GLU A 67 -0.89 -31.00 17.39
C GLU A 67 0.34 -30.73 16.51
N ASP A 68 0.63 -31.61 15.55
CA ASP A 68 1.71 -31.39 14.58
C ASP A 68 1.36 -30.21 13.65
N GLU A 69 0.13 -30.14 13.13
CA GLU A 69 -0.33 -29.02 12.30
C GLU A 69 -0.33 -27.69 13.06
N LYS A 70 -0.72 -27.68 14.34
CA LYS A 70 -0.65 -26.48 15.19
C LYS A 70 0.78 -26.01 15.38
N ARG A 71 1.73 -26.92 15.62
CA ARG A 71 3.15 -26.59 15.75
C ARG A 71 3.74 -26.06 14.44
N ASP A 72 3.41 -26.70 13.32
CA ASP A 72 3.88 -26.28 12.00
C ASP A 72 3.33 -24.89 11.65
N PHE A 73 2.07 -24.59 12.03
CA PHE A 73 1.49 -23.26 11.90
C PHE A 73 2.22 -22.21 12.76
N ILE A 74 2.55 -22.51 14.02
CA ILE A 74 3.30 -21.59 14.88
C ILE A 74 4.68 -21.30 14.28
N ALA A 75 5.40 -22.32 13.84
CA ALA A 75 6.72 -22.14 13.22
C ALA A 75 6.62 -21.27 11.94
N ALA A 76 5.63 -21.54 11.09
CA ALA A 76 5.38 -20.73 9.90
C ALA A 76 5.00 -19.29 10.27
N TYR A 77 4.25 -19.08 11.35
CA TYR A 77 3.92 -17.74 11.85
C TYR A 77 5.19 -17.04 12.36
N GLU A 78 6.01 -17.66 13.20
CA GLU A 78 7.25 -17.07 13.73
C GLU A 78 8.22 -16.66 12.62
N ASP A 79 8.31 -17.45 11.54
CA ASP A 79 9.17 -17.16 10.39
C ASP A 79 8.68 -15.97 9.54
N ASN A 80 7.38 -15.68 9.57
CA ASN A 80 6.74 -14.68 8.69
C ASN A 80 6.04 -13.54 9.45
N ALA A 81 6.03 -13.57 10.78
CA ALA A 81 5.31 -12.63 11.60
C ALA A 81 5.85 -11.20 11.39
N PRO A 82 4.98 -10.18 11.43
CA PRO A 82 5.42 -8.81 11.56
C PRO A 82 6.36 -8.64 12.76
N THR A 83 7.28 -7.69 12.68
CA THR A 83 8.14 -7.40 13.83
C THR A 83 7.29 -6.87 15.00
N ALA A 84 7.69 -7.15 16.24
CA ALA A 84 6.95 -6.76 17.44
C ALA A 84 6.75 -5.24 17.60
N ASP A 85 7.55 -4.44 16.89
CA ASP A 85 7.50 -2.99 16.85
C ASP A 85 6.77 -2.44 15.62
N SER A 86 6.07 -3.30 14.87
CA SER A 86 5.25 -2.94 13.72
C SER A 86 3.85 -2.53 14.17
N VAL A 87 3.41 -1.36 13.69
CA VAL A 87 2.14 -0.75 14.08
C VAL A 87 1.45 -0.20 12.85
N THR A 88 0.18 -0.56 12.67
CA THR A 88 -0.72 0.06 11.69
C THR A 88 -1.61 1.09 12.37
N GLU A 89 -1.73 2.25 11.74
CA GLU A 89 -2.57 3.36 12.17
C GLU A 89 -3.51 3.82 11.05
N THR A 90 -4.72 4.21 11.42
CA THR A 90 -5.67 4.88 10.53
C THR A 90 -5.95 6.30 11.01
N ARG A 91 -6.02 7.27 10.09
CA ARG A 91 -6.26 8.68 10.39
C ARG A 91 -7.37 9.30 9.55
N GLY A 92 -8.36 9.94 10.18
CA GLY A 92 -9.48 10.59 9.51
C GLY A 92 -10.53 9.62 8.94
N ASN A 93 -11.39 10.09 8.04
CA ASN A 93 -12.49 9.32 7.44
C ASN A 93 -12.70 9.76 5.97
N PRO A 94 -12.45 8.93 4.94
CA PRO A 94 -12.22 7.48 4.94
C PRO A 94 -10.76 7.02 5.14
N GLY A 95 -9.98 7.73 5.97
CA GLY A 95 -8.87 7.13 6.71
C GLY A 95 -7.54 6.93 5.96
N LEU A 96 -6.57 7.84 6.06
CA LEU A 96 -5.18 7.58 5.64
C LEU A 96 -4.60 6.46 6.50
N VAL A 97 -4.05 5.41 5.89
CA VAL A 97 -3.41 4.31 6.62
C VAL A 97 -1.91 4.52 6.63
N LEU A 98 -1.29 4.40 7.80
CA LEU A 98 0.14 4.57 8.02
C LEU A 98 0.68 3.34 8.73
N SER A 99 1.84 2.87 8.29
CA SER A 99 2.54 1.77 8.95
C SER A 99 3.86 2.27 9.53
N TYR A 100 4.13 1.87 10.76
CA TYR A 100 5.33 2.24 11.50
C TYR A 100 6.13 0.98 11.84
N ARG A 101 7.45 1.12 11.88
CA ARG A 101 8.37 0.13 12.44
C ARG A 101 9.33 0.85 13.37
N ALA A 102 9.51 0.35 14.59
CA ALA A 102 10.36 1.00 15.60
C ALA A 102 10.01 2.49 15.84
N ASP A 103 8.71 2.83 15.84
CA ASP A 103 8.22 4.23 15.89
C ASP A 103 8.77 5.11 14.74
N ARG A 104 8.90 4.53 13.55
CA ARG A 104 9.30 5.24 12.33
C ARG A 104 8.32 4.94 11.21
N LEU A 105 7.76 5.98 10.60
CA LEU A 105 6.88 5.87 9.45
C LEU A 105 7.62 5.19 8.29
N VAL A 106 7.10 4.05 7.83
CA VAL A 106 7.70 3.26 6.74
C VAL A 106 6.79 3.12 5.53
N GLU A 107 5.48 3.28 5.72
CA GLU A 107 4.49 3.12 4.66
C GLU A 107 3.35 4.13 4.81
N ILE A 108 2.88 4.66 3.69
CA ILE A 108 1.73 5.57 3.60
C ILE A 108 0.78 5.02 2.55
N MET A 109 -0.47 4.76 2.90
CA MET A 109 -1.49 4.24 1.99
C MET A 109 -2.71 5.17 1.88
N PRO A 110 -2.71 6.10 0.89
CA PRO A 110 -3.91 6.84 0.52
C PRO A 110 -4.89 5.97 -0.29
N ALA A 111 -6.19 6.22 -0.11
CA ALA A 111 -7.26 5.61 -0.88
C ALA A 111 -8.10 6.65 -1.64
N ILE A 112 -8.70 6.23 -2.76
CA ILE A 112 -9.45 7.07 -3.71
C ILE A 112 -10.50 7.99 -3.09
N LEU A 113 -11.17 7.56 -2.01
CA LEU A 113 -12.25 8.34 -1.39
C LEU A 113 -11.76 9.39 -0.38
N GLN A 114 -10.45 9.50 -0.14
CA GLN A 114 -9.91 10.42 0.86
C GLN A 114 -9.70 11.83 0.29
N ARG A 115 -8.69 11.96 -0.58
CA ARG A 115 -8.24 13.21 -1.18
C ARG A 115 -7.60 12.90 -2.54
N PRO A 116 -7.59 13.86 -3.47
CA PRO A 116 -6.74 13.79 -4.66
C PRO A 116 -5.30 13.45 -4.27
N LEU A 117 -4.65 12.57 -5.03
CA LEU A 117 -3.26 12.19 -4.79
C LEU A 117 -2.42 12.57 -6.00
N PHE A 118 -1.54 13.55 -5.83
CA PHE A 118 -0.81 14.13 -6.94
C PHE A 118 0.53 13.42 -7.16
N VAL A 119 0.69 12.83 -8.34
CA VAL A 119 1.95 12.26 -8.82
C VAL A 119 2.35 13.02 -10.08
N ASP A 120 3.52 13.65 -10.09
CA ASP A 120 3.98 14.48 -11.22
C ASP A 120 2.92 15.54 -11.64
N GLY A 121 2.29 16.17 -10.65
CA GLY A 121 1.25 17.19 -10.84
C GLY A 121 -0.12 16.67 -11.33
N LYS A 122 -0.31 15.35 -11.43
CA LYS A 122 -1.58 14.73 -11.85
C LYS A 122 -2.24 14.01 -10.70
N ASP A 123 -3.54 14.21 -10.50
CA ASP A 123 -4.33 13.43 -9.55
C ASP A 123 -4.52 12.00 -10.09
N ILE A 124 -3.78 11.04 -9.52
CA ILE A 124 -3.73 9.66 -10.02
C ILE A 124 -5.10 8.96 -9.91
N PHE A 125 -5.93 9.33 -8.94
CA PHE A 125 -7.25 8.74 -8.76
C PHE A 125 -8.27 9.25 -9.78
N ALA A 126 -8.03 10.44 -10.35
CA ALA A 126 -8.87 11.03 -11.39
C ALA A 126 -8.56 10.46 -12.79
N LEU A 127 -7.33 9.99 -13.01
CA LEU A 127 -6.90 9.37 -14.27
C LEU A 127 -7.71 8.10 -14.59
N ARG A 128 -7.83 7.81 -15.88
CA ARG A 128 -8.68 6.72 -16.40
C ARG A 128 -7.90 5.75 -17.28
N GLU A 129 -8.48 4.58 -17.48
CA GLU A 129 -7.93 3.55 -18.37
C GLU A 129 -6.45 3.27 -18.02
N LEU A 130 -5.56 3.30 -19.02
CA LEU A 130 -4.13 3.03 -18.85
C LEU A 130 -3.34 4.24 -18.36
N GLU A 131 -3.92 5.44 -18.32
CA GLU A 131 -3.22 6.67 -17.95
C GLU A 131 -2.47 6.62 -16.60
N PRO A 132 -3.05 6.11 -15.49
CA PRO A 132 -2.32 6.06 -14.22
C PRO A 132 -1.12 5.11 -14.28
N LEU A 133 -1.26 3.95 -14.93
CA LEU A 133 -0.19 2.97 -15.07
C LEU A 133 0.91 3.47 -16.01
N ALA A 134 0.54 4.10 -17.12
CA ALA A 134 1.49 4.71 -18.05
C ALA A 134 2.25 5.90 -17.41
N LEU A 135 1.58 6.68 -16.55
CA LEU A 135 2.24 7.73 -15.77
C LEU A 135 3.30 7.14 -14.85
N LEU A 136 2.93 6.13 -14.05
CA LEU A 136 3.84 5.48 -13.11
C LEU A 136 4.98 4.78 -13.85
N GLU A 137 4.72 4.07 -14.94
CA GLU A 137 5.76 3.40 -15.74
C GLU A 137 6.78 4.40 -16.31
N ARG A 138 6.30 5.53 -16.86
CA ARG A 138 7.16 6.60 -17.36
C ARG A 138 8.06 7.18 -16.28
N LEU A 139 7.52 7.44 -15.09
CA LEU A 139 8.29 7.97 -13.96
C LEU A 139 9.25 6.92 -13.38
N ASN A 140 8.83 5.65 -13.40
CA ASN A 140 9.62 4.50 -12.99
C ASN A 140 10.78 4.22 -13.96
N ALA A 141 10.70 4.70 -15.21
CA ALA A 141 11.68 4.50 -16.28
C ALA A 141 11.95 3.02 -16.62
N ARG A 142 10.99 2.14 -16.31
CA ARG A 142 11.02 0.71 -16.61
C ARG A 142 9.61 0.13 -16.49
N PRO A 143 9.33 -1.04 -17.12
CA PRO A 143 8.05 -1.71 -17.01
C PRO A 143 7.65 -1.98 -15.55
N GLY A 144 6.35 -1.96 -15.30
CA GLY A 144 5.78 -2.32 -14.00
C GLY A 144 5.80 -3.84 -13.76
N ARG A 145 5.70 -4.23 -12.50
CA ARG A 145 5.43 -5.61 -12.09
C ARG A 145 3.97 -5.75 -11.70
N TYR A 146 3.28 -6.76 -12.22
CA TYR A 146 1.83 -6.90 -12.07
C TYR A 146 1.45 -8.27 -11.52
N ALA A 147 0.52 -8.31 -10.55
CA ALA A 147 0.03 -9.55 -9.94
C ALA A 147 -1.38 -9.37 -9.38
N GLY A 148 -2.35 -10.11 -9.89
CA GLY A 148 -3.76 -9.92 -9.49
C GLY A 148 -4.20 -8.49 -9.79
N THR A 149 -4.59 -7.74 -8.76
CA THR A 149 -4.97 -6.32 -8.85
C THR A 149 -3.84 -5.34 -8.57
N GLU A 150 -2.68 -5.84 -8.17
CA GLU A 150 -1.53 -5.06 -7.76
C GLU A 150 -0.62 -4.74 -8.96
N ALA A 151 -0.10 -3.52 -8.99
CA ALA A 151 1.03 -3.12 -9.82
C ALA A 151 2.10 -2.43 -8.97
N ALA A 152 3.37 -2.81 -9.14
CA ALA A 152 4.51 -2.27 -8.40
C ALA A 152 5.54 -1.61 -9.34
N PHE A 153 6.06 -0.47 -8.90
CA PHE A 153 6.98 0.41 -9.63
C PHE A 153 8.23 0.66 -8.77
N ASP A 154 9.21 -0.23 -8.93
CA ASP A 154 10.33 -0.36 -8.00
C ASP A 154 11.18 0.89 -7.85
N ASN A 155 11.49 1.59 -8.94
CA ASN A 155 12.32 2.81 -8.88
C ASN A 155 11.61 3.98 -8.18
N LEU A 156 10.28 3.89 -8.03
CA LEU A 156 9.49 4.87 -7.29
C LEU A 156 9.25 4.46 -5.84
N ALA A 157 9.46 3.18 -5.50
CA ALA A 157 8.97 2.57 -4.26
C ALA A 157 7.46 2.79 -4.05
N ILE A 158 6.70 2.65 -5.14
CA ILE A 158 5.23 2.80 -5.17
C ILE A 158 4.62 1.49 -5.65
N SER A 159 3.56 1.04 -4.98
CA SER A 159 2.60 0.08 -5.56
C SER A 159 1.20 0.66 -5.58
N VAL A 160 0.36 0.14 -6.45
CA VAL A 160 -1.05 0.52 -6.58
C VAL A 160 -1.90 -0.74 -6.64
N ASP A 161 -3.13 -0.65 -6.13
CA ASP A 161 -4.10 -1.74 -6.18
C ASP A 161 -5.44 -1.26 -6.73
N GLY A 162 -6.13 -2.12 -7.48
CA GLY A 162 -7.45 -1.83 -8.04
C GLY A 162 -7.44 -0.95 -9.31
N PHE A 163 -6.26 -0.64 -9.88
CA PHE A 163 -6.15 0.08 -11.15
C PHE A 163 -6.17 -0.84 -12.37
N CYS A 164 -5.75 -2.09 -12.19
CA CYS A 164 -5.75 -3.12 -13.21
C CYS A 164 -6.12 -4.47 -12.61
N VAL A 165 -6.33 -5.42 -13.50
CA VAL A 165 -6.25 -6.84 -13.20
C VAL A 165 -5.27 -7.48 -14.17
N THR A 166 -4.51 -8.42 -13.67
CA THR A 166 -3.53 -9.20 -14.42
C THR A 166 -4.09 -10.58 -14.67
N ASP A 167 -4.05 -11.01 -15.92
CA ASP A 167 -4.42 -12.35 -16.34
C ASP A 167 -3.28 -12.93 -17.21
N MET A 168 -2.89 -14.17 -16.91
CA MET A 168 -1.74 -14.80 -17.58
C MET A 168 -1.96 -15.02 -19.08
N ALA A 169 -3.22 -15.12 -19.54
CA ALA A 169 -3.54 -15.34 -20.93
C ALA A 169 -3.67 -14.03 -21.73
N THR A 170 -4.14 -12.96 -21.09
CA THR A 170 -4.51 -11.70 -21.75
C THR A 170 -3.64 -10.50 -21.35
N GLY A 171 -2.76 -10.67 -20.36
CA GLY A 171 -1.85 -9.63 -19.88
C GLY A 171 -2.51 -8.69 -18.85
N VAL A 172 -2.17 -7.41 -18.92
CA VAL A 172 -2.70 -6.38 -18.01
C VAL A 172 -3.93 -5.73 -18.62
N ARG A 173 -5.06 -5.78 -17.90
CA ARG A 173 -6.30 -5.10 -18.27
C ARG A 173 -6.65 -4.05 -17.23
N THR A 174 -7.07 -2.87 -17.66
CA THR A 174 -7.50 -1.79 -16.76
C THR A 174 -8.85 -2.08 -16.14
N LEU A 175 -9.04 -1.60 -14.91
CA LEU A 175 -10.34 -1.55 -14.26
C LEU A 175 -10.97 -0.16 -14.45
N ASP A 176 -12.29 -0.10 -14.34
CA ASP A 176 -13.08 1.13 -14.46
C ASP A 176 -14.20 1.15 -13.40
N GLU A 177 -15.02 2.20 -13.39
CA GLU A 177 -16.11 2.37 -12.42
C GLU A 177 -17.19 1.28 -12.39
N THR A 178 -17.22 0.37 -13.37
CA THR A 178 -18.12 -0.79 -13.36
C THR A 178 -17.62 -1.93 -12.47
N ASP A 179 -16.36 -1.89 -12.06
CA ASP A 179 -15.73 -2.88 -11.18
C ASP A 179 -15.61 -2.34 -9.74
N GLU A 180 -16.12 -3.08 -8.76
CA GLU A 180 -16.09 -2.66 -7.35
C GLU A 180 -14.67 -2.41 -6.83
N ARG A 181 -13.67 -3.13 -7.36
CA ARG A 181 -12.27 -2.99 -6.96
C ARG A 181 -11.70 -1.63 -7.38
N PHE A 182 -12.18 -1.07 -8.49
CA PHE A 182 -11.79 0.27 -8.94
C PHE A 182 -12.25 1.37 -7.97
N LEU A 183 -13.37 1.14 -7.28
CA LEU A 183 -13.91 2.07 -6.29
C LEU A 183 -13.15 2.00 -4.95
N GLN A 184 -12.26 1.02 -4.79
CA GLN A 184 -11.44 0.79 -3.60
C GLN A 184 -9.95 1.04 -3.86
N ARG A 185 -9.60 1.68 -4.98
CA ARG A 185 -8.23 1.94 -5.38
C ARG A 185 -7.38 2.55 -4.27
N THR A 186 -6.20 1.98 -4.09
CA THR A 186 -5.18 2.46 -3.15
C THR A 186 -3.86 2.67 -3.85
N VAL A 187 -3.06 3.56 -3.26
CA VAL A 187 -1.65 3.73 -3.60
C VAL A 187 -0.86 3.47 -2.33
N VAL A 188 0.24 2.75 -2.41
CA VAL A 188 1.12 2.49 -1.29
C VAL A 188 2.49 3.06 -1.58
N LEU A 189 2.94 3.97 -0.71
CA LEU A 189 4.21 4.66 -0.80
C LEU A 189 5.17 4.10 0.25
N ARG A 190 6.43 3.87 -0.13
CA ARG A 190 7.49 3.37 0.76
C ARG A 190 8.80 4.13 0.57
N SER A 191 9.71 4.01 1.54
CA SER A 191 11.09 4.50 1.41
C SER A 191 11.97 3.58 0.56
N SER A 192 11.56 2.33 0.38
CA SER A 192 12.28 1.32 -0.40
C SER A 192 11.33 0.47 -1.25
N PRO A 193 11.79 -0.09 -2.37
CA PRO A 193 10.96 -0.91 -3.24
C PRO A 193 10.35 -2.12 -2.51
N TYR A 194 9.13 -2.49 -2.88
CA TYR A 194 8.47 -3.70 -2.38
C TYR A 194 8.97 -4.92 -3.16
N LEU A 195 9.94 -5.64 -2.58
CA LEU A 195 10.53 -6.84 -3.18
C LEU A 195 10.40 -8.02 -2.19
N PRO A 196 9.20 -8.59 -2.04
CA PRO A 196 8.99 -9.74 -1.17
C PRO A 196 9.75 -10.95 -1.72
N ALA A 197 10.81 -11.38 -1.02
CA ALA A 197 11.71 -12.44 -1.48
C ALA A 197 10.98 -13.77 -1.80
N GLN A 198 9.86 -14.04 -1.13
CA GLN A 198 9.07 -15.26 -1.28
C GLN A 198 7.91 -15.14 -2.29
N GLU A 199 7.65 -13.95 -2.83
CA GLU A 199 6.51 -13.72 -3.74
C GLU A 199 6.93 -13.16 -5.11
N VAL A 200 8.23 -13.03 -5.39
CA VAL A 200 8.69 -12.44 -6.67
C VAL A 200 8.09 -13.17 -7.88
N ASP A 201 7.92 -14.49 -7.77
CA ASP A 201 7.40 -15.35 -8.85
C ASP A 201 5.92 -15.12 -9.19
N ARG A 202 5.16 -14.41 -8.34
CA ARG A 202 3.75 -14.07 -8.63
C ARG A 202 3.60 -12.91 -9.61
N PHE A 203 4.67 -12.12 -9.81
CA PHE A 203 4.63 -10.92 -10.63
C PHE A 203 5.06 -11.18 -12.07
N ILE A 204 4.28 -10.66 -13.03
CA ILE A 204 4.71 -10.56 -14.42
C ILE A 204 5.31 -9.18 -14.69
N LEU A 205 6.38 -9.13 -15.48
CA LEU A 205 6.91 -7.88 -16.01
C LEU A 205 6.16 -7.52 -17.29
N HIS A 206 5.52 -6.35 -17.33
CA HIS A 206 4.71 -5.91 -18.47
C HIS A 206 4.85 -4.41 -18.70
N SER A 207 4.91 -3.98 -19.96
CA SER A 207 4.86 -2.55 -20.32
C SER A 207 3.48 -2.20 -20.86
N VAL A 208 2.82 -1.24 -20.23
CA VAL A 208 1.56 -0.69 -20.74
C VAL A 208 1.78 0.44 -21.75
N THR A 209 3.01 0.94 -21.87
CA THR A 209 3.37 1.98 -22.84
C THR A 209 3.83 1.44 -24.19
N ASP A 210 4.26 0.18 -24.25
CA ASP A 210 4.78 -0.45 -25.47
C ASP A 210 3.69 -1.17 -26.31
N SER A 211 2.41 -1.06 -25.95
CA SER A 211 1.33 -1.65 -26.75
C SER A 211 1.24 -1.01 -28.15
N PRO A 212 1.19 -1.80 -29.24
CA PRO A 212 1.04 -1.26 -30.58
C PRO A 212 -0.34 -0.58 -30.70
N ARG A 213 -0.33 0.65 -31.21
CA ARG A 213 -1.53 1.36 -31.66
C ARG A 213 -2.16 0.66 -32.86
#